data_AF-A0A524BKN8-F1
#
_entry.id   AF-A0A524BKN8-F1
#
_cell.length_a   1.000
_cell.length_b   1.000
_cell.length_c   1.000
_cell.angle_alpha   90.00
_cell.angle_beta   90.00
_cell.angle_gamma   90.00
#
_symmetry.space_group_name_H-M   'P 1'
#
loop_
_entity.id
_entity.type
_entity.pdbx_description
1 polymer ?
#
loop_
_entity_poly.entity_id
_entity_poly.type
_entity_poly.pdbx_seq_one_letter_code
_entity_poly.pdbx_strand_id
1 'polypeptide(L)'
;MGAILNGIALEGLTRPFGGTFLVFSDYMRGAVRLAALMQTSVVYVWTHDSVALGEDGPTHQPIETLWSLRALPGLAIVRPCDANETAQAWLETLRRGTPTGLILARQALPTLDRSVYAPATGVARGAYVLAEGDGGTAQVVLIATGSEVSVALQARDLLQADGVSTRVVSAPCLEWFEEQDDSYRRSVIPADIPVRVSVEAGATLGWWRYVGDRGGTVGIDHFGASANGALLLEKFGITAQAVADTARACLDRT
;
A
#
# COMPACT_ATOMS: atom_id res chain seq x y z
N MET A 1 -8.28 -23.68 -5.21
CA MET A 1 -7.58 -23.22 -4.00
C MET A 1 -8.49 -22.43 -3.06
N GLY A 2 -8.95 -21.21 -3.41
CA GLY A 2 -9.69 -20.33 -2.49
C GLY A 2 -10.85 -20.99 -1.71
N ALA A 3 -11.74 -21.72 -2.40
CA ALA A 3 -12.86 -22.40 -1.75
C ALA A 3 -12.43 -23.51 -0.77
N ILE A 4 -11.31 -24.20 -1.05
CA ILE A 4 -10.74 -25.21 -0.15
C ILE A 4 -10.24 -24.56 1.13
N LEU A 5 -9.56 -23.41 1.03
CA LEU A 5 -9.09 -22.66 2.20
C LEU A 5 -10.26 -22.24 3.10
N ASN A 6 -11.39 -21.81 2.52
CA ASN A 6 -12.59 -21.49 3.29
C ASN A 6 -13.11 -22.73 4.05
N GLY A 7 -13.15 -23.90 3.40
CA GLY A 7 -13.54 -25.15 4.05
C GLY A 7 -12.63 -25.52 5.22
N ILE A 8 -11.30 -25.36 5.05
CA ILE A 8 -10.32 -25.59 6.12
C ILE A 8 -10.51 -24.59 7.28
N ALA A 9 -10.73 -23.31 6.98
CA ALA A 9 -10.92 -22.29 8.00
C ALA A 9 -12.22 -22.47 8.80
N LEU A 10 -13.29 -22.97 8.15
CA LEU A 10 -14.58 -23.24 8.79
C LEU A 10 -14.55 -24.43 9.75
N GLU A 11 -13.61 -25.37 9.56
CA GLU A 11 -13.42 -26.48 10.49
C GLU A 11 -12.86 -26.01 11.85
N GLY A 12 -12.08 -24.92 11.84
CA GLY A 12 -11.72 -24.15 13.03
C GLY A 12 -10.49 -24.61 13.81
N LEU A 13 -9.86 -25.74 13.48
CA LEU A 13 -8.65 -26.22 14.17
C LEU A 13 -7.34 -25.67 13.59
N THR A 14 -7.39 -25.06 12.42
CA THR A 14 -6.20 -24.59 11.69
C THR A 14 -6.35 -23.15 11.18
N ARG A 15 -5.23 -22.56 10.76
CA ARG A 15 -5.17 -21.22 10.15
C ARG A 15 -4.61 -21.34 8.72
N PRO A 16 -5.47 -21.52 7.71
CA PRO A 16 -5.01 -21.82 6.36
C PRO A 16 -4.50 -20.58 5.63
N PHE A 17 -3.44 -20.78 4.85
CA PHE A 17 -2.99 -19.82 3.85
C PHE A 17 -2.81 -20.48 2.48
N GLY A 18 -2.89 -19.69 1.42
CA GLY A 18 -2.58 -20.16 0.06
C GLY A 18 -2.05 -19.04 -0.82
N GLY A 19 -1.12 -19.38 -1.72
CA GLY A 19 -0.38 -18.40 -2.49
C GLY A 19 -0.54 -18.51 -4.00
N THR A 20 -0.53 -17.35 -4.67
CA THR A 20 -0.46 -17.21 -6.13
C THR A 20 0.03 -15.80 -6.48
N PHE A 21 0.06 -15.43 -7.76
CA PHE A 21 0.34 -14.04 -8.16
C PHE A 21 -0.90 -13.16 -7.91
N LEU A 22 -0.70 -11.90 -7.55
CA LEU A 22 -1.80 -10.98 -7.24
C LEU A 22 -2.79 -10.85 -8.41
N VAL A 23 -2.29 -10.77 -9.63
CA VAL A 23 -3.11 -10.71 -10.84
C VAL A 23 -4.08 -11.89 -10.97
N PHE A 24 -3.74 -13.07 -10.42
CA PHE A 24 -4.60 -14.25 -10.46
C PHE A 24 -5.58 -14.34 -9.28
N SER A 25 -5.60 -13.34 -8.39
CA SER A 25 -6.67 -13.20 -7.40
C SER A 25 -8.06 -13.14 -8.06
N ASP A 26 -8.14 -12.63 -9.29
CA ASP A 26 -9.38 -12.59 -10.09
C ASP A 26 -9.96 -13.98 -10.33
N TYR A 27 -9.13 -15.00 -10.57
CA TYR A 27 -9.57 -16.38 -10.77
C TYR A 27 -10.21 -16.99 -9.51
N MET A 28 -9.93 -16.43 -8.34
CA MET A 28 -10.45 -16.91 -7.06
C MET A 28 -11.36 -15.89 -6.36
N ARG A 29 -11.73 -14.79 -7.03
CA ARG A 29 -12.45 -13.66 -6.44
C ARG A 29 -13.77 -14.06 -5.79
N GLY A 30 -14.51 -14.99 -6.39
CA GLY A 30 -15.76 -15.52 -5.81
C GLY A 30 -15.55 -16.18 -4.45
N ALA A 31 -14.47 -16.96 -4.29
CA ALA A 31 -14.13 -17.61 -3.02
C ALA A 31 -13.62 -16.61 -1.98
N VAL A 32 -12.81 -15.62 -2.38
CA VAL A 32 -12.33 -14.53 -1.53
C VAL A 32 -13.51 -13.72 -0.98
N ARG A 33 -14.48 -13.37 -1.84
CA ARG A 33 -15.70 -12.68 -1.42
C ARG A 33 -16.50 -13.48 -0.40
N LEU A 34 -16.60 -14.80 -0.56
CA LEU A 34 -17.26 -15.65 0.43
C LEU A 34 -16.49 -15.71 1.75
N ALA A 35 -15.16 -15.76 1.72
CA ALA A 35 -14.34 -15.68 2.92
C ALA A 35 -14.61 -14.39 3.70
N ALA A 36 -14.62 -13.25 2.99
CA ALA A 36 -14.96 -11.94 3.55
C ALA A 36 -16.39 -11.91 4.11
N LEU A 37 -17.37 -12.46 3.40
CA LEU A 37 -18.76 -12.54 3.91
C LEU A 37 -18.88 -13.39 5.19
N MET A 38 -18.19 -14.54 5.22
CA MET A 38 -18.22 -15.48 6.34
C MET A 38 -17.25 -15.12 7.48
N GLN A 39 -16.40 -14.11 7.27
CA GLN A 39 -15.33 -13.71 8.19
C GLN A 39 -14.39 -14.88 8.56
N THR A 40 -14.02 -15.72 7.59
CA THR A 40 -13.09 -16.84 7.81
C THR A 40 -11.65 -16.37 7.93
N SER A 41 -10.84 -17.03 8.77
CA SER A 41 -9.43 -16.69 9.06
C SER A 41 -8.41 -17.02 7.95
N VAL A 42 -8.84 -17.02 6.68
CA VAL A 42 -8.00 -17.38 5.54
C VAL A 42 -7.00 -16.27 5.22
N VAL A 43 -5.73 -16.65 5.01
CA VAL A 43 -4.70 -15.73 4.53
C VAL A 43 -4.36 -16.01 3.07
N TYR A 44 -4.58 -15.03 2.19
CA TYR A 44 -4.17 -15.10 0.80
C TYR A 44 -2.80 -14.44 0.63
N VAL A 45 -1.81 -15.22 0.20
CA VAL A 45 -0.44 -14.73 -0.03
C VAL A 45 -0.27 -14.42 -1.52
N TRP A 46 -0.46 -13.16 -1.88
CA TRP A 46 -0.42 -12.71 -3.27
C TRP A 46 0.89 -11.99 -3.58
N THR A 47 1.72 -12.62 -4.38
CA THR A 47 3.04 -12.08 -4.77
C THR A 47 3.00 -11.40 -6.14
N HIS A 48 4.11 -10.82 -6.61
CA HIS A 48 4.21 -10.17 -7.92
C HIS A 48 3.15 -9.07 -8.08
N ASP A 49 3.21 -8.10 -7.17
CA ASP A 49 2.12 -7.18 -6.87
C ASP A 49 2.00 -5.95 -7.78
N SER A 50 2.84 -5.82 -8.81
CA SER A 50 2.88 -4.61 -9.65
C SER A 50 3.60 -4.85 -10.98
N VAL A 51 3.68 -3.80 -11.82
CA VAL A 51 4.50 -3.76 -13.04
C VAL A 51 5.98 -4.06 -12.79
N ALA A 52 6.47 -3.92 -11.56
CA ALA A 52 7.85 -4.22 -11.19
C ALA A 52 8.20 -5.71 -11.37
N LEU A 53 7.20 -6.59 -11.55
CA LEU A 53 7.47 -7.97 -11.96
C LEU A 53 8.14 -8.04 -13.33
N GLY A 54 8.01 -7.04 -14.21
CA GLY A 54 8.79 -6.98 -15.44
C GLY A 54 8.28 -7.87 -16.58
N GLU A 55 9.15 -8.76 -17.06
CA GLU A 55 9.10 -9.29 -18.43
C GLU A 55 7.87 -10.15 -18.77
N ASP A 56 7.18 -10.73 -17.77
CA ASP A 56 5.94 -11.49 -18.02
C ASP A 56 4.81 -10.60 -18.58
N GLY A 57 4.95 -9.27 -18.45
CA GLY A 57 4.17 -8.30 -19.20
C GLY A 57 2.74 -8.09 -18.69
N PRO A 58 1.90 -7.37 -19.46
CA PRO A 58 0.64 -6.79 -18.97
C PRO A 58 -0.40 -7.83 -18.54
N THR A 59 -0.29 -9.07 -19.00
CA THR A 59 -1.20 -10.16 -18.59
C THR A 59 -0.93 -10.65 -17.16
N HIS A 60 0.24 -10.33 -16.61
CA HIS A 60 0.68 -10.74 -15.28
C HIS A 60 0.78 -9.57 -14.30
N GLN A 61 0.74 -8.33 -14.80
CA GLN A 61 1.01 -7.12 -14.03
C GLN A 61 -0.31 -6.54 -13.49
N PRO A 62 -0.58 -6.66 -12.17
CA PRO A 62 -1.78 -6.08 -11.59
C PRO A 62 -1.72 -4.54 -11.63
N ILE A 63 -2.86 -3.91 -11.94
CA ILE A 63 -3.01 -2.45 -11.94
C ILE A 63 -4.16 -2.06 -11.00
N GLU A 64 -5.38 -2.46 -11.34
CA GLU A 64 -6.62 -2.19 -10.62
C GLU A 64 -6.86 -3.16 -9.45
N THR A 65 -6.12 -4.26 -9.40
CA THR A 65 -6.38 -5.40 -8.51
C THR A 65 -6.44 -4.99 -7.04
N LEU A 66 -5.56 -4.09 -6.59
CA LEU A 66 -5.55 -3.59 -5.21
C LEU A 66 -6.89 -2.93 -4.85
N TRP A 67 -7.33 -1.93 -5.60
CA TRP A 67 -8.59 -1.23 -5.33
C TRP A 67 -9.82 -2.09 -5.57
N SER A 68 -9.76 -2.99 -6.54
CA SER A 68 -10.78 -4.01 -6.75
C SER A 68 -10.96 -4.90 -5.51
N LEU A 69 -9.87 -5.27 -4.83
CA LEU A 69 -9.92 -6.07 -3.61
C LEU A 69 -10.27 -5.24 -2.36
N ARG A 70 -9.73 -4.02 -2.22
CA ARG A 70 -10.08 -3.08 -1.13
C ARG A 70 -11.58 -2.73 -1.11
N ALA A 71 -12.24 -2.79 -2.26
CA ALA A 71 -13.68 -2.60 -2.38
C ALA A 71 -14.53 -3.74 -1.79
N LEU A 72 -13.95 -4.89 -1.43
CA LEU A 72 -14.66 -6.01 -0.81
C LEU A 72 -14.83 -5.77 0.70
N PRO A 73 -16.07 -5.64 1.22
CA PRO A 73 -16.28 -5.45 2.65
C PRO A 73 -15.79 -6.66 3.45
N GLY A 74 -15.08 -6.39 4.55
CA GLY A 74 -14.60 -7.41 5.47
C GLY A 74 -13.34 -8.17 5.01
N LEU A 75 -12.67 -7.72 3.94
CA LEU A 75 -11.36 -8.20 3.51
C LEU A 75 -10.31 -7.13 3.79
N ALA A 76 -9.23 -7.48 4.50
CA ALA A 76 -8.09 -6.57 4.69
C ALA A 76 -7.05 -6.76 3.58
N ILE A 77 -6.52 -5.67 3.02
CA ILE A 77 -5.44 -5.70 2.02
C ILE A 77 -4.19 -5.08 2.61
N VAL A 78 -3.21 -5.93 2.92
CA VAL A 78 -1.99 -5.56 3.62
C VAL A 78 -0.79 -5.64 2.67
N ARG A 79 -0.25 -4.49 2.29
CA ARG A 79 0.87 -4.33 1.35
C ARG A 79 2.10 -3.74 2.08
N PRO A 80 2.89 -4.58 2.78
CA PRO A 80 4.05 -4.13 3.56
C PRO A 80 5.19 -3.58 2.70
N CYS A 81 5.91 -2.59 3.20
CA CYS A 81 7.00 -1.92 2.47
C CYS A 81 8.40 -2.53 2.60
N ASP A 82 8.63 -3.33 3.63
CA ASP A 82 9.92 -3.99 3.86
C ASP A 82 9.75 -5.32 4.63
N ALA A 83 10.87 -5.96 4.95
CA ALA A 83 10.88 -7.20 5.71
C ALA A 83 10.29 -7.06 7.13
N ASN A 84 10.47 -5.90 7.78
CA ASN A 84 9.96 -5.66 9.13
C ASN A 84 8.44 -5.50 9.13
N GLU A 85 7.89 -4.72 8.20
CA GLU A 85 6.44 -4.60 8.04
C GLU A 85 5.83 -5.93 7.62
N THR A 86 6.51 -6.72 6.79
CA THR A 86 6.03 -8.06 6.41
C THR A 86 5.88 -8.96 7.64
N ALA A 87 6.85 -8.96 8.55
CA ALA A 87 6.76 -9.72 9.80
C ALA A 87 5.60 -9.25 10.70
N GLN A 88 5.41 -7.93 10.82
CA GLN A 88 4.32 -7.35 11.61
C GLN A 88 2.94 -7.59 10.96
N ALA A 89 2.85 -7.55 9.64
CA ALA A 89 1.64 -7.85 8.88
C ALA A 89 1.18 -9.28 9.10
N TRP A 90 2.10 -10.26 9.05
CA TRP A 90 1.81 -11.66 9.39
C TRP A 90 1.32 -11.81 10.83
N LEU A 91 2.04 -11.21 11.79
CA LEU A 91 1.68 -11.26 13.21
C LEU A 91 0.26 -10.70 13.45
N GLU A 92 -0.04 -9.54 12.87
CA GLU A 92 -1.33 -8.88 13.05
C GLU A 92 -2.46 -9.64 12.36
N THR A 93 -2.22 -10.17 11.15
CA THR A 93 -3.16 -11.05 10.44
C THR A 93 -3.55 -12.25 11.30
N LEU A 94 -2.57 -12.88 11.96
CA LEU A 94 -2.82 -13.98 12.87
C LEU A 94 -3.57 -13.54 14.14
N ARG A 95 -3.32 -12.34 14.67
CA ARG A 95 -4.09 -11.83 15.83
C ARG A 95 -5.55 -11.57 15.48
N ARG A 96 -5.80 -10.95 14.34
CA ARG A 96 -7.15 -10.55 13.88
C ARG A 96 -8.00 -11.75 13.51
N GLY A 97 -7.44 -12.73 12.81
CA GLY A 97 -8.17 -13.95 12.43
C GLY A 97 -9.33 -13.70 11.46
N THR A 98 -9.31 -12.59 10.72
CA THR A 98 -10.23 -12.24 9.63
C THR A 98 -9.55 -12.43 8.28
N PRO A 99 -10.30 -12.55 7.17
CA PRO A 99 -9.70 -12.85 5.88
C PRO A 99 -8.81 -11.69 5.44
N THR A 100 -7.59 -12.01 5.03
CA THR A 100 -6.56 -11.02 4.72
C THR A 100 -5.82 -11.39 3.45
N GLY A 101 -5.64 -10.42 2.56
CA GLY A 101 -4.71 -10.50 1.43
C GLY A 101 -3.37 -9.86 1.80
N LEU A 102 -2.33 -10.67 1.90
CA LEU A 102 -0.94 -10.20 2.03
C LEU A 102 -0.36 -10.00 0.64
N ILE A 103 -0.03 -8.75 0.32
CA ILE A 103 0.44 -8.32 -0.99
C ILE A 103 1.96 -8.15 -0.97
N LEU A 104 2.67 -8.89 -1.81
CA LEU A 104 4.13 -9.00 -1.75
C LEU A 104 4.80 -8.72 -3.09
N ALA A 105 5.83 -7.88 -3.06
CA ALA A 105 6.66 -7.59 -4.22
C ALA A 105 7.40 -8.82 -4.76
N ARG A 106 7.71 -8.82 -6.06
CA ARG A 106 8.66 -9.79 -6.67
C ARG A 106 10.10 -9.39 -6.35
N GLN A 107 10.37 -8.09 -6.53
CA GLN A 107 11.67 -7.47 -6.42
C GLN A 107 12.11 -7.31 -4.96
N ALA A 108 13.43 -7.23 -4.74
CA ALA A 108 13.98 -6.90 -3.44
C ALA A 108 13.59 -5.47 -3.04
N LEU A 109 13.19 -5.31 -1.77
CA LEU A 109 12.91 -4.00 -1.17
C LEU A 109 13.96 -3.69 -0.10
N PRO A 110 14.33 -2.42 0.10
CA PRO A 110 15.24 -2.04 1.16
C PRO A 110 14.62 -2.31 2.53
N THR A 111 15.40 -2.88 3.44
CA THR A 111 15.02 -2.95 4.85
C THR A 111 15.25 -1.58 5.48
N LEU A 112 14.20 -0.98 6.03
CA LEU A 112 14.29 0.37 6.60
C LEU A 112 14.95 0.33 7.99
N ASP A 113 15.89 1.25 8.23
CA ASP A 113 16.52 1.42 9.54
C ASP A 113 15.53 2.00 10.54
N ARG A 114 15.09 1.19 11.50
CA ARG A 114 14.10 1.56 12.53
C ARG A 114 14.69 2.38 13.68
N SER A 115 15.99 2.69 13.65
CA SER A 115 16.57 3.75 14.50
C SER A 115 16.36 5.15 13.93
N VAL A 116 16.15 5.24 12.61
CA VAL A 116 15.87 6.48 11.88
C VAL A 116 14.37 6.64 11.66
N TYR A 117 13.70 5.57 11.21
CA TYR A 117 12.28 5.56 10.88
C TYR A 117 11.43 4.94 11.98
N ALA A 118 10.15 5.31 12.03
CA ALA A 118 9.22 4.78 13.01
C ALA A 118 9.15 3.23 12.98
N PRO A 119 8.92 2.59 14.13
CA PRO A 119 8.90 1.13 14.24
C PRO A 119 7.78 0.51 13.41
N ALA A 120 8.03 -0.67 12.86
CA ALA A 120 7.06 -1.41 12.04
C ALA A 120 5.80 -1.86 12.81
N THR A 121 5.77 -1.74 14.14
CA THR A 121 4.57 -2.01 14.95
C THR A 121 3.39 -1.11 14.57
N GLY A 122 3.63 0.01 13.87
CA GLY A 122 2.60 0.85 13.28
C GLY A 122 1.70 0.14 12.25
N VAL A 123 2.16 -0.98 11.67
CA VAL A 123 1.36 -1.81 10.73
C VAL A 123 0.03 -2.23 11.35
N ALA A 124 -0.02 -2.52 12.65
CA ALA A 124 -1.26 -2.95 13.32
C ALA A 124 -2.36 -1.88 13.33
N ARG A 125 -2.00 -0.61 13.12
CA ARG A 125 -2.92 0.53 12.98
C ARG A 125 -3.22 0.90 11.52
N GLY A 126 -2.77 0.08 10.56
CA GLY A 126 -3.07 0.20 9.13
C GLY A 126 -2.27 1.25 8.38
N ALA A 127 -2.19 2.47 8.91
CA ALA A 127 -1.29 3.51 8.42
C ALA A 127 -0.67 4.27 9.59
N TYR A 128 0.57 4.73 9.40
CA TYR A 128 1.32 5.44 10.44
C TYR A 128 2.38 6.37 9.84
N VAL A 129 2.74 7.40 10.60
CA VAL A 129 3.83 8.31 10.21
C VAL A 129 5.15 7.56 10.31
N LEU A 130 5.79 7.34 9.16
CA LEU A 130 7.06 6.63 9.06
C LEU A 130 8.24 7.58 9.27
N ALA A 131 8.15 8.78 8.68
CA ALA A 131 9.11 9.86 8.82
C ALA A 131 8.36 11.18 8.90
N GLU A 132 8.75 12.05 9.82
CA GLU A 132 8.21 13.41 9.90
C GLU A 132 8.95 14.40 9.00
N GLY A 133 8.31 15.53 8.69
CA GLY A 133 8.95 16.67 8.07
C GLY A 133 9.81 17.48 9.04
N ASP A 134 10.86 18.12 8.53
CA ASP A 134 11.71 19.02 9.31
C ASP A 134 10.92 20.24 9.84
N GLY A 135 11.25 20.75 11.03
CA GLY A 135 10.68 22.01 11.55
C GLY A 135 9.26 21.93 12.13
N GLY A 136 8.69 20.73 12.27
CA GLY A 136 7.49 20.48 13.08
C GLY A 136 6.19 20.29 12.28
N THR A 137 5.70 21.32 11.59
CA THR A 137 4.44 21.20 10.81
C THR A 137 4.75 20.93 9.35
N ALA A 138 4.44 19.72 8.88
CA ALA A 138 4.61 19.36 7.47
C ALA A 138 3.71 20.19 6.56
N GLN A 139 4.26 20.62 5.42
CA GLN A 139 3.54 21.28 4.34
C GLN A 139 2.95 20.26 3.36
N VAL A 140 3.59 19.09 3.26
CA VAL A 140 3.21 17.99 2.37
C VAL A 140 3.15 16.68 3.15
N VAL A 141 2.16 15.85 2.86
CA VAL A 141 2.12 14.44 3.30
C VAL A 141 2.18 13.51 2.10
N LEU A 142 3.20 12.67 2.03
CA LEU A 142 3.31 11.59 1.07
C LEU A 142 2.73 10.32 1.69
N ILE A 143 1.74 9.70 1.05
CA ILE A 143 1.06 8.50 1.52
C ILE A 143 1.41 7.36 0.56
N ALA A 144 2.18 6.39 1.02
CA ALA A 144 2.67 5.32 0.16
C ALA A 144 2.40 3.94 0.73
N THR A 145 2.37 2.93 -0.14
CA THR A 145 2.17 1.52 0.23
C THR A 145 3.27 0.67 -0.41
N GLY A 146 3.58 -0.49 0.18
CA GLY A 146 4.46 -1.47 -0.43
C GLY A 146 5.82 -0.90 -0.88
N SER A 147 6.24 -1.32 -2.07
CA SER A 147 7.51 -0.93 -2.68
C SER A 147 7.70 0.59 -2.83
N GLU A 148 6.60 1.33 -2.97
CA GLU A 148 6.62 2.77 -3.25
C GLU A 148 6.92 3.61 -2.00
N VAL A 149 6.89 3.04 -0.79
CA VAL A 149 7.32 3.76 0.43
C VAL A 149 8.78 4.21 0.31
N SER A 150 9.66 3.38 -0.28
CA SER A 150 11.05 3.76 -0.52
C SER A 150 11.18 4.93 -1.51
N VAL A 151 10.29 4.99 -2.50
CA VAL A 151 10.21 6.08 -3.48
C VAL A 151 9.72 7.37 -2.80
N ALA A 152 8.73 7.27 -1.91
CA ALA A 152 8.22 8.40 -1.13
C ALA A 152 9.28 8.96 -0.15
N LEU A 153 10.10 8.11 0.47
CA LEU A 153 11.22 8.55 1.31
C LEU A 153 12.26 9.34 0.49
N GLN A 154 12.61 8.85 -0.71
CA GLN A 154 13.52 9.58 -1.60
C GLN A 154 12.90 10.91 -2.08
N ALA A 155 11.60 10.95 -2.36
CA ALA A 155 10.90 12.18 -2.72
C ALA A 155 10.86 13.19 -1.57
N ARG A 156 10.69 12.71 -0.33
CA ARG A 156 10.83 13.53 0.88
C ARG A 156 12.20 14.19 0.94
N ASP A 157 13.28 13.46 0.68
CA ASP A 157 14.63 14.04 0.73
C ASP A 157 14.80 15.17 -0.30
N LEU A 158 14.26 15.00 -1.52
CA LEU A 158 14.24 16.06 -2.55
C LEU A 158 13.44 17.28 -2.10
N LEU A 159 12.26 17.09 -1.53
CA LEU A 159 11.39 18.18 -1.07
C LEU A 159 11.99 18.92 0.14
N GLN A 160 12.60 18.19 1.09
CA GLN A 160 13.26 18.81 2.24
C GLN A 160 14.50 19.60 1.83
N ALA A 161 15.26 19.15 0.82
CA ALA A 161 16.38 19.91 0.26
C ALA A 161 15.94 21.27 -0.30
N ASP A 162 14.70 21.37 -0.79
CA ASP A 162 14.08 22.61 -1.26
C ASP A 162 13.39 23.41 -0.14
N GLY A 163 13.49 22.99 1.11
CA GLY A 163 12.86 23.64 2.26
C GLY A 163 11.37 23.32 2.44
N VAL A 164 10.83 22.32 1.73
CA VAL A 164 9.44 21.87 1.86
C VAL A 164 9.38 20.77 2.92
N SER A 165 8.90 21.13 4.12
CA SER A 165 8.70 20.17 5.22
C SER A 165 7.72 19.07 4.80
N THR A 166 8.21 17.82 4.73
CA THR A 166 7.47 16.71 4.11
C THR A 166 7.40 15.50 5.02
N ARG A 167 6.19 15.10 5.35
CA ARG A 167 5.89 13.88 6.09
C ARG A 167 5.73 12.69 5.15
N VAL A 168 6.20 11.52 5.55
CA VAL A 168 5.92 10.24 4.87
C VAL A 168 5.09 9.34 5.76
N VAL A 169 3.96 8.89 5.24
CA VAL A 169 3.05 7.92 5.86
C VAL A 169 3.19 6.59 5.12
N SER A 170 3.56 5.55 5.87
CA SER A 170 3.41 4.17 5.40
C SER A 170 1.98 3.72 5.66
N ALA A 171 1.27 3.32 4.61
CA ALA A 171 -0.14 2.90 4.67
C ALA A 171 -0.33 1.44 4.21
N PRO A 172 0.29 0.46 4.90
CA PRO A 172 0.24 -0.94 4.48
C PRO A 172 -1.18 -1.51 4.43
N CYS A 173 -2.12 -1.06 5.26
CA CYS A 173 -3.51 -1.53 5.25
C CYS A 173 -4.50 -0.38 5.50
N LEU A 174 -5.21 0.04 4.45
CA LEU A 174 -6.20 1.12 4.56
C LEU A 174 -7.42 0.69 5.37
N GLU A 175 -7.82 -0.59 5.29
CA GLU A 175 -8.97 -1.09 6.04
C GLU A 175 -8.74 -1.02 7.55
N TRP A 176 -7.56 -1.45 8.03
CA TRP A 176 -7.21 -1.35 9.45
C TRP A 176 -7.03 0.10 9.91
N PHE A 177 -6.66 1.00 9.00
CA PHE A 177 -6.56 2.43 9.29
C PHE A 177 -7.93 3.07 9.47
N GLU A 178 -8.92 2.68 8.66
CA GLU A 178 -10.30 3.18 8.79
C GLU A 178 -11.02 2.67 10.04
N GLU A 179 -10.54 1.59 10.67
CA GLU A 179 -11.01 1.14 11.98
C GLU A 179 -10.53 2.01 13.14
N GLN A 180 -9.50 2.84 12.93
CA GLN A 180 -8.94 3.68 13.97
C GLN A 180 -9.83 4.90 14.24
N ASP A 181 -9.75 5.41 15.48
CA ASP A 181 -10.50 6.61 15.85
C ASP A 181 -10.07 7.86 15.05
N ASP A 182 -10.98 8.84 14.99
CA ASP A 182 -10.77 10.09 14.25
C ASP A 182 -9.53 10.86 14.69
N SER A 183 -9.19 10.81 15.99
CA SER A 183 -8.02 11.49 16.53
C SER A 183 -6.75 10.86 15.98
N TYR A 184 -6.68 9.53 15.94
CA TYR A 184 -5.56 8.82 15.37
C TYR A 184 -5.45 9.08 13.87
N ARG A 185 -6.54 8.95 13.11
CA ARG A 185 -6.52 9.15 11.66
C ARG A 185 -6.05 10.56 11.29
N ARG A 186 -6.54 11.59 12.00
CA ARG A 186 -6.09 12.98 11.85
C ARG A 186 -4.65 13.20 12.29
N SER A 187 -4.14 12.45 13.27
CA SER A 187 -2.73 12.54 13.67
C SER A 187 -1.77 12.03 12.57
N VAL A 188 -2.21 11.06 11.76
CA VAL A 188 -1.40 10.45 10.68
C VAL A 188 -1.55 11.18 9.36
N ILE A 189 -2.79 11.41 8.92
CA ILE A 189 -3.16 12.11 7.68
C ILE A 189 -4.02 13.32 8.07
N PRO A 190 -3.41 14.45 8.45
CA PRO A 190 -4.13 15.62 8.91
C PRO A 190 -4.89 16.28 7.76
N ALA A 191 -6.14 16.70 7.99
CA ALA A 191 -6.97 17.36 6.98
C ALA A 191 -6.62 18.84 6.78
N ASP A 192 -5.94 19.44 7.76
CA ASP A 192 -5.43 20.81 7.75
C ASP A 192 -4.17 20.96 6.88
N ILE A 193 -3.46 19.87 6.58
CA ILE A 193 -2.38 19.87 5.59
C ILE A 193 -3.01 19.66 4.20
N PRO A 194 -3.06 20.69 3.34
CA PRO A 194 -3.83 20.63 2.11
C PRO A 194 -3.19 19.75 1.05
N VAL A 195 -1.86 19.70 1.01
CA VAL A 195 -1.12 18.96 0.00
C VAL A 195 -0.81 17.56 0.51
N ARG A 196 -1.51 16.60 -0.08
CA ARG A 196 -1.33 15.16 0.17
C ARG A 196 -1.12 14.47 -1.17
N VAL A 197 -0.09 13.63 -1.26
CA VAL A 197 0.23 12.91 -2.50
C VAL A 197 0.26 11.42 -2.21
N SER A 198 -0.53 10.62 -2.93
CA SER A 198 -0.44 9.16 -2.84
C SER A 198 0.60 8.62 -3.81
N VAL A 199 1.28 7.53 -3.42
CA VAL A 199 2.28 6.83 -4.25
C VAL A 199 2.05 5.32 -4.18
N GLU A 200 1.58 4.73 -5.27
CA GLU A 200 1.34 3.28 -5.36
C GLU A 200 1.45 2.83 -6.83
N ALA A 201 2.24 1.78 -7.11
CA ALA A 201 2.34 1.20 -8.45
C ALA A 201 1.10 0.37 -8.81
N GLY A 202 -0.04 1.05 -8.91
CA GLY A 202 -1.37 0.53 -9.26
C GLY A 202 -2.32 1.68 -9.60
N ALA A 203 -3.59 1.37 -9.81
CA ALA A 203 -4.61 2.34 -10.19
C ALA A 203 -4.74 3.49 -9.17
N THR A 204 -4.93 4.70 -9.66
CA THR A 204 -5.13 5.90 -8.83
C THR A 204 -6.53 5.96 -8.22
N LEU A 205 -7.47 5.18 -8.75
CA LEU A 205 -8.85 5.06 -8.27
C LEU A 205 -8.89 4.91 -6.74
N GLY A 206 -9.77 5.64 -6.06
CA GLY A 206 -9.97 5.52 -4.60
C GLY A 206 -9.02 6.36 -3.74
N TRP A 207 -7.81 6.68 -4.22
CA TRP A 207 -6.85 7.51 -3.47
C TRP A 207 -7.37 8.92 -3.18
N TRP A 208 -8.33 9.42 -3.99
CA TRP A 208 -9.05 10.68 -3.77
C TRP A 208 -9.62 10.82 -2.35
N ARG A 209 -9.98 9.71 -1.67
CA ARG A 209 -10.44 9.70 -0.28
C ARG A 209 -9.41 10.24 0.70
N TYR A 210 -8.12 10.03 0.43
CA TYR A 210 -7.02 10.41 1.32
C TYR A 210 -6.30 11.68 0.88
N VAL A 211 -6.19 11.91 -0.44
CA VAL A 211 -5.46 13.07 -0.97
C VAL A 211 -6.35 14.33 -1.03
N GLY A 212 -7.66 14.15 -1.20
CA GLY A 212 -8.64 15.24 -1.32
C GLY A 212 -8.44 16.10 -2.58
N ASP A 213 -9.22 17.18 -2.69
CA ASP A 213 -9.33 17.97 -3.92
C ASP A 213 -8.06 18.76 -4.29
N ARG A 214 -7.20 19.01 -3.30
CA ARG A 214 -5.93 19.74 -3.47
C ARG A 214 -4.71 18.82 -3.56
N GLY A 215 -4.92 17.51 -3.45
CA GLY A 215 -3.86 16.52 -3.50
C GLY A 215 -3.48 16.07 -4.91
N GLY A 216 -2.57 15.11 -4.97
CA GLY A 216 -2.10 14.48 -6.21
C GLY A 216 -1.94 12.98 -6.03
N THR A 217 -1.86 12.25 -7.14
CA THR A 217 -1.66 10.79 -7.12
C THR A 217 -0.59 10.41 -8.11
N VAL A 218 0.42 9.65 -7.67
CA VAL A 218 1.41 9.00 -8.52
C VAL A 218 1.09 7.51 -8.54
N GLY A 219 0.60 7.04 -9.69
CA GLY A 219 0.16 5.68 -9.93
C GLY A 219 0.04 5.39 -11.43
N ILE A 220 -0.59 4.27 -11.78
CA ILE A 220 -0.66 3.77 -13.15
C ILE A 220 -2.11 3.45 -13.49
N ASP A 221 -2.70 4.13 -14.47
CA ASP A 221 -4.11 3.95 -14.89
C ASP A 221 -4.25 3.31 -16.29
N HIS A 222 -3.22 2.60 -16.72
CA HIS A 222 -3.21 1.80 -17.95
C HIS A 222 -2.52 0.46 -17.70
N PHE A 223 -2.77 -0.53 -18.56
CA PHE A 223 -2.05 -1.80 -18.50
C PHE A 223 -0.54 -1.58 -18.67
N GLY A 224 0.26 -2.47 -18.06
CA GLY A 224 1.70 -2.38 -18.17
C GLY A 224 2.26 -2.84 -19.53
N ALA A 225 3.51 -3.26 -19.55
CA ALA A 225 4.23 -3.68 -20.75
C ALA A 225 5.26 -4.76 -20.41
N SER A 226 5.70 -5.54 -21.41
CA SER A 226 6.78 -6.51 -21.24
C SER A 226 8.13 -5.80 -21.40
N ALA A 227 8.80 -5.54 -20.27
CA ALA A 227 10.16 -5.00 -20.20
C ALA A 227 10.72 -5.24 -18.79
N ASN A 228 11.97 -4.83 -18.55
CA ASN A 228 12.55 -4.87 -17.21
C ASN A 228 11.72 -4.04 -16.20
N GLY A 229 11.48 -4.58 -15.00
CA GLY A 229 10.62 -3.96 -14.00
C GLY A 229 11.04 -2.55 -13.56
N ALA A 230 12.35 -2.30 -13.39
CA ALA A 230 12.84 -0.97 -13.01
C ALA A 230 12.63 0.05 -14.13
N LEU A 231 12.83 -0.36 -15.39
CA LEU A 231 12.54 0.47 -16.56
C LEU A 231 11.04 0.80 -16.65
N LEU A 232 10.16 -0.16 -16.37
CA LEU A 232 8.72 0.08 -16.36
C LEU A 232 8.32 1.11 -15.30
N LEU A 233 8.84 0.98 -14.07
CA LEU A 233 8.59 1.96 -13.01
C LEU A 233 9.06 3.36 -13.40
N GLU A 234 10.26 3.48 -13.99
CA GLU A 234 10.76 4.76 -14.52
C GLU A 234 9.82 5.34 -15.59
N LYS A 235 9.48 4.55 -16.61
CA LYS A 235 8.67 5.02 -17.75
C LYS A 235 7.22 5.33 -17.38
N PHE A 236 6.69 4.69 -16.36
CA PHE A 236 5.34 4.97 -15.84
C PHE A 236 5.35 6.02 -14.73
N GLY A 237 6.48 6.69 -14.48
CA GLY A 237 6.54 7.82 -13.56
C GLY A 237 6.52 7.45 -12.08
N ILE A 238 6.76 6.18 -11.73
CA ILE A 238 6.93 5.75 -10.33
C ILE A 238 8.37 6.05 -9.90
N THR A 239 8.66 7.35 -9.74
CA THR A 239 10.00 7.86 -9.40
C THR A 239 9.91 8.92 -8.31
N ALA A 240 10.99 9.08 -7.54
CA ALA A 240 11.08 10.09 -6.49
C ALA A 240 10.87 11.52 -7.05
N GLN A 241 11.40 11.79 -8.24
CA GLN A 241 11.26 13.05 -8.92
C GLN A 241 9.79 13.34 -9.29
N ALA A 242 9.08 12.37 -9.88
CA ALA A 242 7.68 12.54 -10.23
C ALA A 242 6.78 12.79 -9.00
N VAL A 243 7.08 12.13 -7.88
CA VAL A 243 6.39 12.38 -6.59
C VAL A 243 6.67 13.80 -6.08
N ALA A 244 7.93 14.24 -6.08
CA ALA A 244 8.31 15.58 -5.67
C ALA A 244 7.68 16.65 -6.57
N ASP A 245 7.70 16.47 -7.90
CA ASP A 245 7.09 17.39 -8.86
C ASP A 245 5.56 17.46 -8.70
N THR A 246 4.92 16.33 -8.44
CA THR A 246 3.48 16.29 -8.12
C THR A 246 3.18 17.08 -6.85
N ALA A 247 3.99 16.92 -5.80
CA ALA A 247 3.83 17.69 -4.57
C ALA A 247 4.03 19.20 -4.78
N ARG A 248 5.08 19.60 -5.51
CA ARG A 248 5.33 21.02 -5.88
C ARG A 248 4.16 21.61 -6.65
N ALA A 249 3.66 20.90 -7.67
CA ALA A 249 2.49 21.34 -8.44
C ALA A 249 1.21 21.44 -7.59
N CYS A 250 1.07 20.67 -6.51
CA CYS A 250 -0.03 20.84 -5.56
C CYS A 250 0.15 22.08 -4.67
N LEU A 251 1.38 22.36 -4.22
CA LEU A 251 1.70 23.55 -3.44
C LEU A 251 1.45 24.83 -4.23
N ASP A 252 1.84 24.88 -5.50
CA ASP A 252 1.65 26.06 -6.37
C ASP A 252 0.17 26.39 -6.64
N ARG A 253 -0.74 25.43 -6.40
CA ARG A 253 -2.20 25.61 -6.54
C ARG A 253 -2.89 26.11 -5.26
N THR A 254 -2.15 26.23 -4.15
CA THR A 254 -2.67 26.59 -2.83
C THR A 254 -2.53 28.09 -2.56
#